data_AF-A0A351FJR4-F1
#
_entry.id   AF-A0A351FJR4-F1
#
_cell.length_a   1.000
_cell.length_b   1.000
_cell.length_c   1.000
_cell.angle_alpha   90.00
_cell.angle_beta   90.00
_cell.angle_gamma   90.00
#
_symmetry.space_group_name_H-M   'P 1'
#
loop_
_entity.id
_entity.type
_entity.pdbx_description
1 polymer ?
#
loop_
_entity_poly.entity_id
_entity_poly.type
_entity_poly.pdbx_seq_one_letter_code
_entity_poly.pdbx_strand_id
1 'polypeptide(L)'
;MSVEGTIAPGDLAVFTYQVGVSGNADVSRQYYLREPRNGARYVWPDEPELWGLPRNPELVKGKATFNLALTADSSVSLLPDYGHNEIGSDWRYVGVDPAFGEFEKPVLVVPAVSVSVTPSGLTWPQIDEGSQEISVVIRSEAGEGSRGSVKIWAPEGWAVSPISQDFDLEEAGSESSMSFQVRPDGPVVPGRHIFEVSAQTDSGEVYGEGYALIDYEHIKRTALYAEASATVSVVPVEVRSGVRVGYIMGSGDGGPEAIRQMGAPVEMLDGTRVRDGDFDGLSTIVLGVRAYETRADLQSASAQILDFARSGGTVIVQYNRGTLGSLAPWELTVGRGSPRVSDETAPVRIIEPDAPVFTSPNRIGDADFHGWVQERGLYFASDWDDRYTPLLVLNDPGEEPRLGSILATQVGDGVFVYTGLSFFRQWADQVPGAYRLFANLISLDPKEWGRFLARQ
;
A
#
# COMPACT_ATOMS: atom_id res chain seq x y z
N MET A 1 -8.28 -41.06 -38.79
CA MET A 1 -7.48 -40.08 -39.54
C MET A 1 -7.22 -40.64 -40.93
N SER A 2 -7.60 -39.94 -42.00
CA SER A 2 -6.76 -39.94 -43.19
C SER A 2 -5.56 -39.04 -42.90
N VAL A 3 -4.39 -39.40 -43.43
CA VAL A 3 -3.08 -38.79 -43.18
C VAL A 3 -2.96 -37.37 -43.80
N GLU A 4 -4.07 -36.77 -44.26
CA GLU A 4 -4.07 -35.63 -45.18
C GLU A 4 -4.72 -34.33 -44.64
N GLY A 5 -5.07 -34.25 -43.35
CA GLY A 5 -5.50 -32.97 -42.76
C GLY A 5 -6.82 -32.39 -43.32
N THR A 6 -7.64 -33.21 -43.97
CA THR A 6 -8.96 -32.82 -44.50
C THR A 6 -10.06 -33.16 -43.49
N ILE A 7 -10.96 -32.20 -43.24
CA ILE A 7 -12.10 -32.35 -42.32
C ILE A 7 -13.39 -32.28 -43.15
N ALA A 8 -14.24 -33.30 -43.06
CA ALA A 8 -15.51 -33.33 -43.80
C ALA A 8 -16.59 -32.46 -43.13
N PRO A 9 -17.62 -32.01 -43.86
CA PRO A 9 -18.74 -31.28 -43.27
C PRO A 9 -19.41 -32.08 -42.13
N GLY A 10 -19.52 -31.47 -40.95
CA GLY A 10 -20.12 -32.10 -39.77
C GLY A 10 -19.15 -32.87 -38.87
N ASP A 11 -17.90 -33.07 -39.30
CA ASP A 11 -16.87 -33.73 -38.51
C ASP A 11 -16.12 -32.75 -37.61
N LEU A 12 -15.70 -33.22 -36.44
CA LEU A 12 -14.82 -32.50 -35.52
C LEU A 12 -13.42 -33.13 -35.54
N ALA A 13 -12.40 -32.32 -35.80
CA ALA A 13 -11.01 -32.70 -35.59
C ALA A 13 -10.45 -31.96 -34.37
N VAL A 14 -9.78 -32.71 -33.49
CA VAL A 14 -9.10 -32.15 -32.31
C VAL A 14 -7.61 -32.37 -32.47
N PHE A 15 -6.85 -31.29 -32.33
CA PHE A 15 -5.39 -31.31 -32.32
C PHE A 15 -4.91 -30.91 -30.94
N THR A 16 -4.12 -31.78 -30.30
CA THR A 16 -3.57 -31.53 -28.97
C THR A 16 -2.07 -31.32 -29.08
N TYR A 17 -1.59 -30.23 -28.47
CA TYR A 17 -0.18 -29.86 -28.46
C TYR A 17 0.31 -29.78 -27.01
N GLN A 18 1.55 -30.21 -26.78
CA GLN A 18 2.28 -29.83 -25.57
C GLN A 18 3.02 -28.52 -25.87
N VAL A 19 2.71 -27.48 -25.10
CA VAL A 19 3.30 -26.15 -25.27
C VAL A 19 4.24 -25.89 -24.11
N GLY A 20 5.53 -25.72 -24.40
CA GLY A 20 6.51 -25.25 -23.43
C GLY A 20 6.64 -23.73 -23.49
N VAL A 21 6.80 -23.09 -22.34
CA VAL A 21 7.16 -21.67 -22.25
C VAL A 21 8.69 -21.57 -22.39
N SER A 22 9.19 -20.74 -23.30
CA SER A 22 10.64 -20.54 -23.42
C SER A 22 11.18 -19.80 -22.20
N GLY A 23 12.43 -20.08 -21.80
CA GLY A 23 13.06 -19.40 -20.67
C GLY A 23 13.24 -17.88 -20.85
N ASN A 24 13.08 -17.39 -22.09
CA ASN A 24 13.10 -15.98 -22.45
C ASN A 24 11.72 -15.43 -22.87
N ALA A 25 10.63 -16.15 -22.57
CA ALA A 25 9.29 -15.68 -22.85
C ALA A 25 8.99 -14.42 -22.04
N ASP A 26 8.25 -13.49 -22.64
CA ASP A 26 7.71 -12.36 -21.90
C ASP A 26 6.80 -12.87 -20.78
N VAL A 27 6.81 -12.16 -19.65
CA VAL A 27 5.86 -12.42 -18.56
C VAL A 27 4.55 -11.67 -18.82
N SER A 28 3.44 -12.17 -18.27
CA SER A 28 2.11 -11.57 -18.35
C SER A 28 1.97 -10.29 -17.50
N ARG A 29 2.77 -9.27 -17.82
CA ARG A 29 2.80 -7.95 -17.17
C ARG A 29 2.03 -6.93 -17.99
N GLN A 30 1.04 -6.26 -17.40
CA GLN A 30 0.26 -5.25 -18.10
C GLN A 30 1.15 -4.14 -18.65
N TYR A 31 0.85 -3.63 -19.84
CA TYR A 31 1.71 -2.75 -20.60
C TYR A 31 2.00 -1.44 -19.86
N TYR A 32 1.02 -0.92 -19.12
CA TYR A 32 1.14 0.29 -18.29
C TYR A 32 1.88 0.05 -16.97
N LEU A 33 2.29 -1.19 -16.67
CA LEU A 33 3.10 -1.59 -15.52
C LEU A 33 4.50 -2.08 -15.92
N ARG A 34 4.85 -2.05 -17.22
CA ARG A 34 6.17 -2.45 -17.68
C ARG A 34 7.25 -1.50 -17.18
N GLU A 35 6.94 -0.21 -17.22
CA GLU A 35 7.83 0.86 -16.80
C GLU A 35 7.51 1.33 -15.37
N PRO A 36 8.52 1.75 -14.60
CA PRO A 36 8.30 2.47 -13.35
C PRO A 36 7.39 3.69 -13.57
N ARG A 37 6.50 3.93 -12.61
CA ARG A 37 5.60 5.09 -12.68
C ARG A 37 6.40 6.40 -12.61
N ASN A 38 5.89 7.43 -13.30
CA ASN A 38 6.33 8.80 -13.10
C ASN A 38 5.39 9.47 -12.08
N GLY A 39 5.81 9.48 -10.81
CA GLY A 39 4.95 9.85 -9.69
C GLY A 39 3.72 8.94 -9.63
N ALA A 40 2.52 9.54 -9.62
CA ALA A 40 1.26 8.79 -9.62
C ALA A 40 0.79 8.32 -11.02
N ARG A 41 1.55 8.57 -12.09
CA ARG A 41 1.15 8.27 -13.46
C ARG A 41 1.88 7.06 -14.03
N TYR A 42 1.16 6.22 -14.75
CA TYR A 42 1.77 5.20 -15.60
C TYR A 42 2.51 5.84 -16.76
N VAL A 43 3.63 5.23 -17.16
CA VAL A 43 4.31 5.56 -18.41
C VAL A 43 3.69 4.69 -19.50
N TRP A 44 3.05 5.33 -20.48
CA TRP A 44 2.41 4.62 -21.58
C TRP A 44 3.46 4.21 -22.62
N PRO A 45 3.48 2.95 -23.08
CA PRO A 45 4.47 2.51 -24.07
C PRO A 45 4.20 3.14 -25.44
N ASP A 46 5.28 3.37 -26.19
CA ASP A 46 5.23 3.82 -27.59
C ASP A 46 4.97 2.63 -28.54
N GLU A 47 3.88 1.91 -28.29
CA GLU A 47 3.43 0.71 -29.02
C GLU A 47 1.99 0.97 -29.52
N PRO A 48 1.79 1.50 -30.74
CA PRO A 48 0.48 1.91 -31.25
C PRO A 48 -0.60 0.82 -31.22
N GLU A 49 -0.22 -0.46 -31.36
CA GLU A 49 -1.08 -1.63 -31.26
C GLU A 49 -1.68 -1.84 -29.87
N LEU A 50 -1.11 -1.24 -28.83
CA LEU A 50 -1.62 -1.27 -27.47
C LEU A 50 -2.53 -0.08 -27.14
N TRP A 51 -2.53 0.96 -27.98
CA TRP A 51 -3.27 2.18 -27.69
C TRP A 51 -4.78 1.93 -27.74
N GLY A 52 -5.46 2.28 -26.65
CA GLY A 52 -6.89 2.05 -26.48
C GLY A 52 -7.28 0.63 -26.08
N LEU A 53 -6.33 -0.32 -26.02
CA LEU A 53 -6.62 -1.63 -25.45
C LEU A 53 -6.74 -1.52 -23.93
N PRO A 54 -7.76 -2.12 -23.31
CA PRO A 54 -7.90 -2.09 -21.86
C PRO A 54 -6.79 -2.89 -21.14
N ARG A 55 -6.16 -3.84 -21.85
CA ARG A 55 -5.18 -4.81 -21.34
C ARG A 55 -4.27 -5.31 -22.47
N ASN A 56 -3.19 -6.01 -22.13
CA ASN A 56 -2.35 -6.67 -23.13
C ASN A 56 -3.13 -7.73 -23.91
N PRO A 57 -2.79 -7.93 -25.20
CA PRO A 57 -3.08 -9.19 -25.89
C PRO A 57 -2.47 -10.38 -25.12
N GLU A 58 -3.11 -11.55 -25.18
CA GLU A 58 -2.58 -12.74 -24.54
C GLU A 58 -1.27 -13.19 -25.23
N LEU A 59 -0.31 -13.63 -24.41
CA LEU A 59 1.03 -14.00 -24.89
C LEU A 59 1.04 -15.32 -25.67
N VAL A 60 0.08 -16.19 -25.38
CA VAL A 60 -0.06 -17.48 -26.05
C VAL A 60 -1.34 -17.47 -26.87
N LYS A 61 -1.18 -17.72 -28.18
CA LYS A 61 -2.27 -17.77 -29.15
C LYS A 61 -2.19 -19.07 -29.94
N GLY A 62 -3.33 -19.74 -30.08
CA GLY A 62 -3.50 -20.80 -31.06
C GLY A 62 -3.84 -20.18 -32.42
N LYS A 63 -3.21 -20.67 -33.48
CA LYS A 63 -3.54 -20.32 -34.86
C LYS A 63 -3.85 -21.58 -35.65
N ALA A 64 -4.95 -21.57 -36.38
CA ALA A 64 -5.28 -22.61 -37.34
C ALA A 64 -5.36 -22.00 -38.74
N THR A 65 -4.55 -22.52 -39.64
CA THR A 65 -4.58 -22.18 -41.06
C THR A 65 -5.20 -23.32 -41.84
N PHE A 66 -6.22 -23.06 -42.63
CA PHE A 66 -6.93 -24.08 -43.40
C PHE A 66 -7.41 -23.55 -44.75
N ASN A 67 -7.65 -24.48 -45.68
CA ASN A 67 -8.20 -24.16 -46.98
C ASN A 67 -9.59 -24.75 -47.14
N LEU A 68 -10.52 -23.96 -47.70
CA LEU A 68 -11.86 -24.44 -48.05
C LEU A 68 -11.85 -24.99 -49.47
N ALA A 69 -12.22 -26.26 -49.60
CA ALA A 69 -12.39 -26.93 -50.87
C ALA A 69 -13.89 -27.17 -51.12
N LEU A 70 -14.37 -26.85 -52.32
CA LEU A 70 -15.70 -27.24 -52.77
C LEU A 70 -15.58 -28.48 -53.64
N THR A 71 -16.38 -29.49 -53.30
CA THR A 71 -16.55 -30.69 -54.11
C THR A 71 -17.75 -30.51 -55.04
N ALA A 72 -17.50 -30.44 -56.34
CA ALA A 72 -18.53 -30.44 -57.38
C ALA A 72 -18.16 -31.47 -58.45
N ASP A 73 -19.10 -32.34 -58.82
CA ASP A 73 -18.97 -33.33 -59.90
C ASP A 73 -17.69 -34.18 -59.83
N SER A 74 -17.35 -34.69 -58.63
CA SER A 74 -16.14 -35.52 -58.40
C SER A 74 -14.81 -34.78 -58.58
N SER A 75 -14.83 -33.47 -58.77
CA SER A 75 -13.66 -32.60 -58.80
C SER A 75 -13.58 -31.78 -57.51
N VAL A 76 -12.39 -31.75 -56.91
CA VAL A 76 -12.09 -30.90 -55.74
C VAL A 76 -11.46 -29.62 -56.28
N SER A 77 -12.15 -28.49 -56.13
CA SER A 77 -11.59 -27.18 -56.50
C SER A 77 -11.39 -26.34 -55.24
N LEU A 78 -10.15 -25.88 -55.04
CA LEU A 78 -9.84 -24.85 -54.04
C LEU A 78 -10.50 -23.55 -54.49
N LEU A 79 -11.17 -22.85 -53.58
CA LEU A 79 -11.75 -21.54 -53.88
C LEU A 79 -10.63 -20.52 -54.14
N PRO A 80 -10.53 -19.92 -55.34
CA PRO A 80 -9.64 -18.78 -55.58
C PRO A 80 -10.07 -17.62 -54.67
N ASP A 81 -9.13 -16.88 -54.11
CA ASP A 81 -9.32 -15.74 -53.18
C ASP A 81 -9.84 -16.06 -51.75
N TYR A 82 -10.45 -17.22 -51.52
CA TYR A 82 -10.87 -17.73 -50.19
C TYR A 82 -10.07 -18.96 -49.74
N GLY A 83 -8.98 -19.25 -50.47
CA GLY A 83 -8.20 -20.46 -50.35
C GLY A 83 -7.51 -20.56 -49.01
N HIS A 84 -6.89 -19.49 -48.50
CA HIS A 84 -6.14 -19.53 -47.23
C HIS A 84 -6.89 -18.77 -46.14
N ASN A 85 -7.40 -19.51 -45.15
CA ASN A 85 -8.09 -18.94 -44.00
C ASN A 85 -7.22 -19.12 -42.76
N GLU A 86 -7.07 -18.05 -41.97
CA GLU A 86 -6.43 -18.09 -40.66
C GLU A 86 -7.45 -17.71 -39.60
N ILE A 87 -7.61 -18.56 -38.58
CA ILE A 87 -8.30 -18.22 -37.35
C ILE A 87 -7.32 -18.26 -36.19
N GLY A 88 -7.38 -17.24 -35.35
CA GLY A 88 -6.60 -17.15 -34.13
C GLY A 88 -7.51 -17.15 -32.91
N SER A 89 -7.09 -17.79 -31.85
CA SER A 89 -7.71 -17.67 -30.54
C SER A 89 -6.64 -17.52 -29.47
N ASP A 90 -6.93 -16.69 -28.48
CA ASP A 90 -6.10 -16.62 -27.28
C ASP A 90 -6.20 -17.93 -26.48
N TRP A 91 -5.11 -18.32 -25.82
CA TRP A 91 -5.13 -19.45 -24.89
C TRP A 91 -5.89 -19.08 -23.61
N ARG A 92 -6.83 -19.95 -23.22
CA ARG A 92 -7.63 -19.82 -22.01
C ARG A 92 -7.68 -21.15 -21.28
N TYR A 93 -7.71 -21.07 -19.96
CA TYR A 93 -8.10 -22.18 -19.10
C TYR A 93 -9.62 -22.23 -19.03
N VAL A 94 -10.21 -23.39 -19.32
CA VAL A 94 -11.64 -23.64 -19.18
C VAL A 94 -11.83 -24.63 -18.04
N GLY A 95 -12.55 -24.20 -17.00
CA GLY A 95 -12.90 -25.02 -15.85
C GLY A 95 -14.40 -25.20 -15.75
N VAL A 96 -14.84 -26.21 -15.00
CA VAL A 96 -16.25 -26.41 -14.67
C VAL A 96 -16.38 -26.39 -13.16
N ASP A 97 -17.19 -25.47 -12.65
CA ASP A 97 -17.60 -25.40 -11.27
C ASP A 97 -19.03 -25.96 -11.13
N PRO A 98 -19.31 -26.89 -10.20
CA PRO A 98 -20.66 -27.45 -10.05
C PRO A 98 -21.75 -26.42 -9.71
N ALA A 99 -21.40 -25.30 -9.08
CA ALA A 99 -22.34 -24.24 -8.71
C ALA A 99 -22.46 -23.17 -9.80
N PHE A 100 -21.36 -22.81 -10.47
CA PHE A 100 -21.31 -21.70 -11.42
C PHE A 100 -21.30 -22.12 -12.90
N GLY A 101 -21.13 -23.41 -13.19
CA GLY A 101 -21.00 -23.94 -14.53
C GLY A 101 -19.60 -23.75 -15.11
N GLU A 102 -19.52 -23.63 -16.43
CA GLU A 102 -18.25 -23.42 -17.13
C GLU A 102 -17.72 -21.99 -16.89
N PHE A 103 -16.42 -21.87 -16.60
CA PHE A 103 -15.75 -20.60 -16.46
C PHE A 103 -14.42 -20.58 -17.23
N GLU A 104 -14.06 -19.41 -17.75
CA GLU A 104 -12.79 -19.20 -18.44
C GLU A 104 -11.86 -18.31 -17.62
N LYS A 105 -10.56 -18.64 -17.60
CA LYS A 105 -9.50 -17.77 -17.06
C LYS A 105 -8.39 -17.57 -18.08
N PRO A 106 -7.78 -16.37 -18.15
CA PRO A 106 -6.57 -16.18 -18.94
C PRO A 106 -5.44 -17.05 -18.35
N VAL A 107 -4.61 -17.60 -19.24
CA VAL A 107 -3.38 -18.29 -18.84
C VAL A 107 -2.27 -17.27 -18.75
N LEU A 108 -1.62 -17.20 -17.59
CA LEU A 108 -0.54 -16.25 -17.33
C LEU A 108 0.82 -16.93 -17.52
N VAL A 109 1.75 -16.23 -18.17
CA VAL A 109 3.17 -16.54 -18.14
C VAL A 109 3.78 -15.77 -16.96
N VAL A 110 4.42 -16.50 -16.05
CA VAL A 110 5.03 -15.94 -14.83
C VAL A 110 6.46 -16.49 -14.70
N PRO A 111 7.35 -15.81 -13.97
CA PRO A 111 8.66 -16.36 -13.62
C PRO A 111 8.53 -17.72 -12.92
N ALA A 112 9.46 -18.63 -13.21
CA ALA A 112 9.51 -19.95 -12.59
C ALA A 112 9.73 -19.90 -11.07
N VAL A 113 10.41 -18.86 -10.59
CA VAL A 113 10.56 -18.54 -9.16
C VAL A 113 10.12 -17.10 -8.95
N SER A 114 9.29 -16.88 -7.94
CA SER A 114 8.89 -15.55 -7.49
C SER A 114 9.48 -15.26 -6.11
N VAL A 115 9.94 -14.02 -5.92
CA VAL A 115 10.62 -13.57 -4.69
C VAL A 115 9.85 -12.39 -4.13
N SER A 116 9.29 -12.53 -2.94
CA SER A 116 8.50 -11.48 -2.28
C SER A 116 9.12 -11.13 -0.93
N VAL A 117 9.12 -9.85 -0.57
CA VAL A 117 9.73 -9.35 0.67
C VAL A 117 8.66 -8.71 1.54
N THR A 118 8.62 -9.08 2.82
CA THR A 118 7.67 -8.55 3.80
C THR A 118 8.36 -8.25 5.14
N PRO A 119 8.22 -7.03 5.69
CA PRO A 119 7.62 -5.87 5.05
C PRO A 119 8.49 -5.31 3.91
N SER A 120 7.86 -4.77 2.86
CA SER A 120 8.57 -4.09 1.75
C SER A 120 8.98 -2.65 2.09
N GLY A 121 8.45 -2.09 3.18
CA GLY A 121 8.76 -0.76 3.69
C GLY A 121 8.81 -0.74 5.22
N LEU A 122 9.91 -0.23 5.77
CA LEU A 122 10.14 -0.03 7.21
C LEU A 122 10.56 1.40 7.50
N THR A 123 9.91 2.07 8.45
CA THR A 123 10.43 3.33 9.00
C THR A 123 11.32 3.03 10.20
N TRP A 124 12.47 3.69 10.28
CA TRP A 124 13.49 3.43 11.29
C TRP A 124 13.87 4.71 12.01
N PRO A 125 13.66 4.83 13.34
CA PRO A 125 14.08 6.00 14.09
C PRO A 125 15.61 6.10 14.06
N GLN A 126 16.16 7.28 13.75
CA GLN A 126 17.61 7.44 13.61
C GLN A 126 18.40 7.02 14.87
N ILE A 127 17.77 7.12 16.04
CA ILE A 127 18.37 6.75 17.33
C ILE A 127 18.31 5.24 17.62
N ASP A 128 17.61 4.46 16.81
CA ASP A 128 17.44 3.01 17.01
C ASP A 128 18.64 2.26 16.40
N GLU A 129 19.39 1.56 17.25
CA GLU A 129 20.51 0.69 16.88
C GLU A 129 20.12 -0.80 16.89
N GLY A 130 18.82 -1.09 17.00
CA GLY A 130 18.26 -2.43 17.09
C GLY A 130 18.34 -3.23 15.78
N SER A 131 17.59 -4.33 15.76
CA SER A 131 17.46 -5.22 14.61
C SER A 131 15.98 -5.41 14.31
N GLN A 132 15.63 -5.46 13.02
CA GLN A 132 14.29 -5.80 12.56
C GLN A 132 14.35 -7.01 11.65
N GLU A 133 13.27 -7.79 11.66
CA GLU A 133 13.14 -8.94 10.78
C GLU A 133 12.52 -8.54 9.44
N ILE A 134 13.09 -9.05 8.37
CA ILE A 134 12.51 -9.06 7.03
C ILE A 134 12.32 -10.52 6.63
N SER A 135 11.10 -10.88 6.23
CA SER A 135 10.78 -12.19 5.68
C SER A 135 10.87 -12.14 4.15
N VAL A 136 11.57 -13.11 3.57
CA VAL A 136 11.59 -13.36 2.13
C VAL A 136 10.82 -14.64 1.84
N VAL A 137 9.79 -14.52 1.01
CA VAL A 137 8.98 -15.64 0.53
C VAL A 137 9.42 -15.99 -0.89
N ILE A 138 9.88 -17.22 -1.06
CA ILE A 138 10.20 -17.81 -2.35
C ILE A 138 9.08 -18.76 -2.73
N ARG A 139 8.56 -18.63 -3.94
CA ARG A 139 7.56 -19.56 -4.48
C ARG A 139 8.01 -20.09 -5.84
N SER A 140 7.83 -21.40 -6.05
CA SER A 140 8.10 -22.04 -7.34
C SER A 140 6.81 -22.17 -8.15
N GLU A 141 6.89 -21.93 -9.44
CA GLU A 141 5.85 -22.22 -10.44
C GLU A 141 6.31 -23.30 -11.44
N ALA A 142 7.55 -23.78 -11.29
CA ALA A 142 8.11 -24.85 -12.12
C ALA A 142 7.50 -26.20 -11.70
N GLY A 143 7.07 -27.00 -12.69
CA GLY A 143 6.40 -28.28 -12.44
C GLY A 143 7.23 -29.27 -11.60
N GLU A 144 8.55 -29.23 -11.76
CA GLU A 144 9.53 -30.06 -11.03
C GLU A 144 10.07 -29.40 -9.75
N GLY A 145 9.50 -28.24 -9.37
CA GLY A 145 9.99 -27.44 -8.27
C GLY A 145 11.24 -26.62 -8.62
N SER A 146 11.91 -26.09 -7.59
CA SER A 146 13.11 -25.27 -7.75
C SER A 146 14.00 -25.34 -6.50
N ARG A 147 15.31 -25.35 -6.74
CA ARG A 147 16.35 -25.36 -5.70
C ARG A 147 17.33 -24.24 -5.94
N GLY A 148 17.87 -23.69 -4.86
CA GLY A 148 18.88 -22.66 -4.96
C GLY A 148 19.10 -21.92 -3.65
N SER A 149 19.52 -20.67 -3.75
CA SER A 149 19.76 -19.80 -2.60
C SER A 149 19.16 -18.42 -2.82
N VAL A 150 18.71 -17.80 -1.73
CA VAL A 150 18.28 -16.42 -1.69
C VAL A 150 19.31 -15.59 -0.96
N LYS A 151 19.59 -14.39 -1.48
CA LYS A 151 20.56 -13.46 -0.93
C LYS A 151 19.97 -12.07 -0.78
N ILE A 152 20.32 -11.40 0.31
CA ILE A 152 19.99 -9.99 0.53
C ILE A 152 21.28 -9.15 0.42
N TRP A 153 21.21 -8.09 -0.39
CA TRP A 153 22.26 -7.10 -0.53
C TRP A 153 21.91 -5.88 0.32
N ALA A 154 22.72 -5.65 1.35
CA ALA A 154 22.57 -4.50 2.23
C ALA A 154 23.17 -3.24 1.59
N PRO A 155 22.54 -2.06 1.72
CA PRO A 155 23.15 -0.79 1.37
C PRO A 155 24.29 -0.45 2.34
N GLU A 156 25.09 0.56 2.00
CA GLU A 156 26.19 1.03 2.86
C GLU A 156 25.68 1.43 4.25
N GLY A 157 26.41 1.03 5.30
CA GLY A 157 26.04 1.30 6.69
C GLY A 157 24.98 0.36 7.27
N TRP A 158 24.64 -0.73 6.58
CA TRP A 158 23.71 -1.76 7.06
C TRP A 158 24.32 -3.16 7.01
N ALA A 159 23.89 -4.01 7.94
CA ALA A 159 24.23 -5.42 7.99
C ALA A 159 22.97 -6.29 7.93
N VAL A 160 23.11 -7.47 7.32
CA VAL A 160 22.07 -8.49 7.22
C VAL A 160 22.60 -9.81 7.79
N SER A 161 21.78 -10.54 8.53
CA SER A 161 22.12 -11.86 9.07
C SER A 161 20.94 -12.84 9.00
N PRO A 162 21.12 -14.05 8.43
CA PRO A 162 22.26 -14.45 7.56
C PRO A 162 22.24 -13.68 6.23
N ILE A 163 23.35 -13.57 5.49
CA ILE A 163 23.34 -12.88 4.18
C ILE A 163 22.67 -13.71 3.06
N SER A 164 22.61 -15.04 3.25
CA SER A 164 22.08 -16.00 2.29
C SER A 164 21.43 -17.17 3.00
N GLN A 165 20.38 -17.74 2.40
CA GLN A 165 19.73 -18.98 2.85
C GLN A 165 19.39 -19.85 1.64
N ASP A 166 19.48 -21.17 1.81
CA ASP A 166 19.15 -22.12 0.75
C ASP A 166 17.65 -22.47 0.78
N PHE A 167 17.08 -22.76 -0.39
CA PHE A 167 15.71 -23.25 -0.52
C PHE A 167 15.65 -24.51 -1.40
N ASP A 168 14.73 -25.39 -1.07
CA ASP A 168 14.37 -26.57 -1.85
C ASP A 168 12.84 -26.68 -1.88
N LEU A 169 12.27 -26.43 -3.06
CA LEU A 169 10.83 -26.48 -3.32
C LEU A 169 10.59 -27.65 -4.28
N GLU A 170 9.79 -28.63 -3.87
CA GLU A 170 9.70 -29.92 -4.58
C GLU A 170 8.73 -29.91 -5.78
N GLU A 171 7.77 -28.98 -5.81
CA GLU A 171 6.73 -28.94 -6.84
C GLU A 171 6.19 -27.52 -7.11
N ALA A 172 5.51 -27.35 -8.25
CA ALA A 172 4.84 -26.11 -8.59
C ALA A 172 3.81 -25.70 -7.52
N GLY A 173 3.82 -24.42 -7.17
CA GLY A 173 2.97 -23.85 -6.12
C GLY A 173 3.56 -23.96 -4.71
N SER A 174 4.66 -24.69 -4.52
CA SER A 174 5.36 -24.74 -3.23
C SER A 174 5.96 -23.38 -2.88
N GLU A 175 5.92 -23.03 -1.59
CA GLU A 175 6.49 -21.80 -1.06
C GLU A 175 7.34 -22.07 0.19
N SER A 176 8.35 -21.23 0.40
CA SER A 176 9.17 -21.21 1.61
C SER A 176 9.38 -19.78 2.07
N SER A 177 9.32 -19.57 3.39
CA SER A 177 9.55 -18.27 4.03
C SER A 177 10.85 -18.33 4.83
N MET A 178 11.71 -17.34 4.60
CA MET A 178 13.03 -17.24 5.20
C MET A 178 13.17 -15.89 5.90
N SER A 179 13.59 -15.91 7.17
CA SER A 179 13.71 -14.71 8.00
C SER A 179 15.15 -14.19 8.01
N PHE A 180 15.30 -12.88 7.82
CA PHE A 180 16.57 -12.16 7.79
C PHE A 180 16.52 -11.01 8.79
N GLN A 181 17.59 -10.85 9.56
CA GLN A 181 17.74 -9.74 10.50
C GLN A 181 18.52 -8.61 9.84
N VAL A 182 17.94 -7.41 9.80
CA VAL A 182 18.59 -6.20 9.32
C VAL A 182 18.85 -5.24 10.47
N ARG A 183 20.04 -4.65 10.49
CA ARG A 183 20.44 -3.66 11.49
C ARG A 183 21.43 -2.65 10.91
N PRO A 184 21.53 -1.45 11.48
CA PRO A 184 22.63 -0.55 11.17
C PRO A 184 23.98 -1.19 11.49
N ASP A 185 24.99 -0.86 10.69
CA ASP A 185 26.39 -1.24 10.86
C ASP A 185 27.27 0.00 10.83
N GLY A 186 27.10 0.85 11.85
CA GLY A 186 27.72 2.16 11.96
C GLY A 186 26.68 3.28 12.18
N PRO A 187 27.05 4.55 11.92
CA PRO A 187 26.14 5.68 12.10
C PRO A 187 24.89 5.58 11.20
N VAL A 188 23.71 5.71 11.79
CA VAL A 188 22.44 5.69 11.04
C VAL A 188 22.23 7.03 10.32
N VAL A 189 22.29 7.01 8.99
CA VAL A 189 22.14 8.21 8.15
C VAL A 189 20.67 8.38 7.74
N PRO A 190 20.05 9.56 7.94
CA PRO A 190 18.69 9.82 7.48
C PRO A 190 18.54 9.64 5.97
N GLY A 191 17.42 9.09 5.54
CA GLY A 191 17.13 8.85 4.13
C GLY A 191 16.60 7.45 3.84
N ARG A 192 16.46 7.14 2.55
CA ARG A 192 15.98 5.84 2.06
C ARG A 192 17.16 4.92 1.79
N HIS A 193 17.09 3.71 2.33
CA HIS A 193 18.07 2.64 2.20
C HIS A 193 17.37 1.42 1.63
N ILE A 194 17.83 0.92 0.48
CA ILE A 194 17.17 -0.17 -0.25
C ILE A 194 17.96 -1.45 -0.06
N PHE A 195 17.29 -2.50 0.43
CA PHE A 195 17.79 -3.86 0.51
C PHE A 195 17.29 -4.61 -0.71
N GLU A 196 18.18 -4.98 -1.61
CA GLU A 196 17.84 -5.77 -2.80
C GLU A 196 17.89 -7.25 -2.46
N VAL A 197 16.91 -8.00 -2.93
CA VAL A 197 16.79 -9.44 -2.68
C VAL A 197 16.76 -10.16 -4.01
N SER A 198 17.53 -11.23 -4.13
CA SER A 198 17.47 -12.10 -5.29
C SER A 198 17.59 -13.57 -4.91
N ALA A 199 16.90 -14.42 -5.67
CA ALA A 199 17.04 -15.87 -5.61
C ALA A 199 17.82 -16.33 -6.83
N GLN A 200 18.82 -17.17 -6.62
CA GLN A 200 19.56 -17.85 -7.68
C GLN A 200 19.28 -19.33 -7.61
N THR A 201 18.83 -19.92 -8.71
CA THR A 201 18.60 -21.37 -8.82
C THR A 201 19.91 -22.13 -9.04
N ASP A 202 19.91 -23.43 -8.78
CA ASP A 202 21.07 -24.30 -9.04
C ASP A 202 21.47 -24.34 -10.52
N SER A 203 20.52 -24.10 -11.43
CA SER A 203 20.75 -23.95 -12.87
C SER A 203 21.35 -22.59 -13.26
N GLY A 204 21.39 -21.63 -12.33
CA GLY A 204 22.09 -20.35 -12.47
C GLY A 204 21.21 -19.16 -12.84
N GLU A 205 19.90 -19.36 -13.08
CA GLU A 205 18.96 -18.25 -13.29
C GLU A 205 18.79 -17.42 -12.01
N VAL A 206 18.61 -16.11 -12.19
CA VAL A 206 18.46 -15.16 -11.10
C VAL A 206 17.10 -14.49 -11.18
N TYR A 207 16.39 -14.48 -10.07
CA TYR A 207 15.06 -13.91 -9.91
C TYR A 207 15.11 -12.80 -8.85
N GLY A 208 14.75 -11.58 -9.24
CA GLY A 208 14.71 -10.40 -8.36
C GLY A 208 13.32 -9.79 -8.26
N GLU A 209 12.28 -10.54 -8.61
CA GLU A 209 10.90 -10.06 -8.60
C GLU A 209 9.94 -11.12 -8.10
N GLY A 210 8.84 -10.64 -7.53
CA GLY A 210 7.69 -11.43 -7.14
C GLY A 210 6.44 -10.89 -7.81
N TYR A 211 5.31 -11.56 -7.56
CA TYR A 211 4.03 -11.06 -8.03
C TYR A 211 2.90 -11.44 -7.07
N ALA A 212 1.95 -10.52 -6.91
CA ALA A 212 0.66 -10.79 -6.29
C ALA A 212 -0.35 -11.16 -7.36
N LEU A 213 -1.08 -12.25 -7.16
CA LEU A 213 -2.14 -12.66 -8.07
C LEU A 213 -3.48 -12.00 -7.68
N ILE A 214 -4.00 -11.16 -8.56
CA ILE A 214 -5.36 -10.62 -8.46
C ILE A 214 -6.28 -11.60 -9.19
N ASP A 215 -7.10 -12.35 -8.46
CA ASP A 215 -8.03 -13.36 -9.00
C ASP A 215 -9.37 -13.30 -8.25
N TYR A 216 -10.21 -12.35 -8.63
CA TYR A 216 -11.57 -12.19 -8.11
C TYR A 216 -12.58 -12.52 -9.20
N GLU A 217 -13.77 -13.00 -8.83
CA GLU A 217 -14.82 -13.38 -9.77
C GLU A 217 -15.19 -12.25 -10.75
N HIS A 218 -15.15 -10.99 -10.30
CA HIS A 218 -15.54 -9.81 -11.06
C HIS A 218 -14.35 -9.07 -11.70
N ILE A 219 -13.12 -9.58 -11.61
CA ILE A 219 -11.91 -8.95 -12.17
C ILE A 219 -11.09 -10.00 -12.92
N LYS A 220 -10.70 -9.69 -14.17
CA LYS A 220 -9.85 -10.59 -14.95
C LYS A 220 -8.55 -10.90 -14.20
N ARG A 221 -8.23 -12.20 -14.08
CA ARG A 221 -7.03 -12.72 -13.41
C ARG A 221 -5.76 -12.00 -13.91
N THR A 222 -4.97 -11.45 -12.99
CA THR A 222 -3.82 -10.59 -13.30
C THR A 222 -2.66 -10.82 -12.33
N ALA A 223 -1.43 -10.94 -12.83
CA ALA A 223 -0.23 -10.86 -12.00
C ALA A 223 0.21 -9.39 -11.84
N LEU A 224 0.34 -8.93 -10.60
CA LEU A 224 0.89 -7.62 -10.25
C LEU A 224 2.31 -7.81 -9.72
N TYR A 225 3.29 -7.45 -10.54
CA TYR A 225 4.70 -7.64 -10.26
C TYR A 225 5.26 -6.57 -9.33
N ALA A 226 6.20 -6.96 -8.48
CA ALA A 226 6.98 -6.06 -7.63
C ALA A 226 8.43 -6.55 -7.57
N GLU A 227 9.38 -5.61 -7.56
CA GLU A 227 10.77 -5.93 -7.28
C GLU A 227 10.91 -6.50 -5.87
N ALA A 228 11.77 -7.50 -5.72
CA ALA A 228 12.08 -8.10 -4.44
C ALA A 228 13.05 -7.17 -3.69
N SER A 229 12.51 -6.18 -3.00
CA SER A 229 13.28 -5.28 -2.17
C SER A 229 12.54 -4.86 -0.91
N ALA A 230 13.29 -4.40 0.08
CA ALA A 230 12.77 -3.70 1.24
C ALA A 230 13.37 -2.29 1.31
N THR A 231 12.52 -1.27 1.46
CA THR A 231 12.97 0.10 1.72
C THR A 231 12.94 0.40 3.21
N VAL A 232 14.10 0.70 3.78
CA VAL A 232 14.21 1.28 5.12
C VAL A 232 14.32 2.80 5.02
N SER A 233 13.35 3.52 5.57
CA SER A 233 13.35 4.98 5.65
C SER A 233 13.81 5.41 7.04
N VAL A 234 15.06 5.85 7.16
CA VAL A 234 15.61 6.38 8.40
C VAL A 234 15.09 7.80 8.62
N VAL A 235 14.41 8.01 9.75
CA VAL A 235 13.80 9.28 10.12
C VAL A 235 14.40 9.76 11.43
N PRO A 236 14.89 11.02 11.51
CA PRO A 236 15.26 11.63 12.79
C PRO A 236 13.97 11.91 13.57
N VAL A 237 13.36 10.90 14.18
CA VAL A 237 12.11 11.05 14.93
C VAL A 237 12.33 10.64 16.37
N GLU A 238 11.79 11.46 17.27
CA GLU A 238 11.71 11.18 18.69
C GLU A 238 10.25 11.09 19.11
N VAL A 239 9.96 10.19 20.06
CA VAL A 239 8.68 10.10 20.78
C VAL A 239 8.97 10.35 22.26
N ARG A 240 8.13 11.13 22.94
CA ARG A 240 8.31 11.41 24.37
C ARG A 240 8.29 10.10 25.16
N SER A 241 9.24 9.94 26.08
CA SER A 241 9.30 8.79 26.97
C SER A 241 8.00 8.62 27.76
N GLY A 242 7.52 7.38 27.86
CA GLY A 242 6.32 7.03 28.61
C GLY A 242 5.00 7.15 27.84
N VAL A 243 5.03 7.63 26.59
CA VAL A 243 3.85 7.62 25.71
C VAL A 243 3.39 6.18 25.48
N ARG A 244 2.09 5.93 25.68
CA ARG A 244 1.42 4.70 25.27
C ARG A 244 0.13 5.08 24.56
N VAL A 245 -0.03 4.56 23.34
CA VAL A 245 -1.12 4.98 22.45
C VAL A 245 -2.18 3.90 22.38
N GLY A 246 -3.43 4.26 22.69
CA GLY A 246 -4.60 3.48 22.32
C GLY A 246 -5.06 3.86 20.92
N TYR A 247 -5.20 2.89 20.00
CA TYR A 247 -5.63 3.14 18.64
C TYR A 247 -7.00 2.54 18.35
N ILE A 248 -7.95 3.38 17.96
CA ILE A 248 -9.30 2.98 17.55
C ILE A 248 -9.31 2.94 16.02
N MET A 249 -9.18 1.74 15.45
CA MET A 249 -9.20 1.55 13.99
C MET A 249 -10.55 1.95 13.40
N GLY A 250 -10.52 2.68 12.27
CA GLY A 250 -11.69 3.02 11.47
C GLY A 250 -11.82 2.15 10.23
N SER A 251 -11.79 2.74 9.03
CA SER A 251 -11.92 2.00 7.76
C SER A 251 -10.66 1.23 7.33
N GLY A 252 -9.59 1.27 8.13
CA GLY A 252 -8.29 0.71 7.80
C GLY A 252 -7.28 1.78 7.37
N ASP A 253 -6.17 1.87 8.10
CA ASP A 253 -5.01 2.72 7.80
C ASP A 253 -3.74 2.13 8.44
N GLY A 254 -2.56 2.65 8.06
CA GLY A 254 -1.26 2.21 8.57
C GLY A 254 -0.82 2.83 9.90
N GLY A 255 -1.69 3.59 10.58
CA GLY A 255 -1.33 4.38 11.77
C GLY A 255 -0.74 3.57 12.94
N PRO A 256 -1.32 2.43 13.33
CA PRO A 256 -0.74 1.62 14.41
C PRO A 256 0.69 1.18 14.11
N GLU A 257 0.95 0.77 12.87
CA GLU A 257 2.28 0.31 12.46
C GLU A 257 3.26 1.48 12.38
N ALA A 258 2.83 2.62 11.81
CA ALA A 258 3.65 3.83 11.78
C ALA A 258 4.08 4.29 13.18
N ILE A 259 3.17 4.22 14.17
CA ILE A 259 3.48 4.58 15.55
C ILE A 259 4.47 3.60 16.21
N ARG A 260 4.31 2.28 15.97
CA ARG A 260 5.28 1.28 16.44
C ARG A 260 6.66 1.49 15.84
N GLN A 261 6.71 1.79 14.54
CA GLN A 261 7.96 2.08 13.82
C GLN A 261 8.62 3.37 14.31
N MET A 262 7.90 4.31 14.94
CA MET A 262 8.50 5.45 15.63
C MET A 262 9.05 5.10 17.03
N GLY A 263 8.85 3.88 17.50
CA GLY A 263 9.28 3.40 18.82
C GLY A 263 8.24 3.56 19.94
N ALA A 264 6.98 3.89 19.63
CA ALA A 264 5.94 4.02 20.65
C ALA A 264 5.07 2.75 20.76
N PRO A 265 4.75 2.28 21.99
CA PRO A 265 3.79 1.20 22.18
C PRO A 265 2.39 1.58 21.71
N VAL A 266 1.76 0.69 20.93
CA VAL A 266 0.38 0.85 20.46
C VAL A 266 -0.47 -0.34 20.89
N GLU A 267 -1.57 -0.04 21.56
CA GLU A 267 -2.62 -1.00 21.88
C GLU A 267 -3.86 -0.73 21.04
N MET A 268 -4.40 -1.79 20.40
CA MET A 268 -5.65 -1.67 19.64
C MET A 268 -6.84 -1.66 20.59
N LEU A 269 -7.69 -0.65 20.48
CA LEU A 269 -8.88 -0.51 21.32
C LEU A 269 -10.11 -1.06 20.58
N ASP A 270 -10.57 -2.23 21.04
CA ASP A 270 -11.78 -2.87 20.54
C ASP A 270 -13.05 -2.16 21.05
N GLY A 271 -14.21 -2.63 20.59
CA GLY A 271 -15.47 -1.99 20.95
C GLY A 271 -15.90 -2.16 22.41
N THR A 272 -15.42 -3.21 23.07
CA THR A 272 -15.76 -3.48 24.47
C THR A 272 -14.99 -2.49 25.34
N ARG A 273 -13.67 -2.41 25.16
CA ARG A 273 -12.80 -1.51 25.92
C ARG A 273 -13.17 -0.05 25.74
N VAL A 274 -13.52 0.36 24.51
CA VAL A 274 -14.02 1.71 24.21
C VAL A 274 -15.32 2.02 24.96
N ARG A 275 -16.26 1.08 25.02
CA ARG A 275 -17.54 1.26 25.72
C ARG A 275 -17.38 1.30 27.24
N ASP A 276 -16.49 0.47 27.76
CA ASP A 276 -16.20 0.37 29.20
C ASP A 276 -15.38 1.58 29.70
N GLY A 277 -14.75 2.34 28.81
CA GLY A 277 -13.91 3.48 29.16
C GLY A 277 -12.61 3.08 29.87
N ASP A 278 -12.20 1.82 29.72
CA ASP A 278 -10.94 1.32 30.27
C ASP A 278 -9.77 1.78 29.40
N PHE A 279 -9.20 2.93 29.75
CA PHE A 279 -8.06 3.53 29.07
C PHE A 279 -6.83 3.61 29.99
N ASP A 280 -6.81 2.81 31.06
CA ASP A 280 -5.77 2.84 32.06
C ASP A 280 -4.40 2.56 31.44
N GLY A 281 -3.41 3.38 31.84
CA GLY A 281 -2.03 3.29 31.35
C GLY A 281 -1.79 3.92 29.98
N LEU A 282 -2.82 4.42 29.29
CA LEU A 282 -2.68 5.17 28.03
C LEU A 282 -2.44 6.66 28.32
N SER A 283 -1.58 7.29 27.53
CA SER A 283 -1.40 8.75 27.55
C SER A 283 -2.18 9.44 26.43
N THR A 284 -2.38 8.70 25.33
CA THR A 284 -2.95 9.24 24.10
C THR A 284 -3.91 8.23 23.49
N ILE A 285 -5.09 8.68 23.05
CA ILE A 285 -6.01 7.90 22.22
C ILE A 285 -6.03 8.50 20.82
N VAL A 286 -5.81 7.66 19.82
CA VAL A 286 -5.88 8.02 18.40
C VAL A 286 -7.09 7.33 17.78
N LEU A 287 -7.95 8.12 17.16
CA LEU A 287 -9.00 7.63 16.29
C LEU A 287 -8.45 7.63 14.86
N GLY A 288 -8.43 6.44 14.25
CA GLY A 288 -7.98 6.26 12.88
C GLY A 288 -8.93 6.87 11.85
N VAL A 289 -8.53 6.74 10.58
CA VAL A 289 -9.24 7.30 9.44
C VAL A 289 -10.71 6.86 9.47
N ARG A 290 -11.62 7.84 9.50
CA ARG A 290 -13.08 7.64 9.49
C ARG A 290 -13.61 6.76 10.63
N ALA A 291 -12.86 6.62 11.73
CA ALA A 291 -13.29 5.79 12.86
C ALA A 291 -14.66 6.23 13.38
N TYR A 292 -14.86 7.54 13.59
CA TYR A 292 -16.13 8.05 14.11
C TYR A 292 -17.29 7.93 13.12
N GLU A 293 -17.03 7.92 11.80
CA GLU A 293 -18.05 7.66 10.79
C GLU A 293 -18.50 6.20 10.76
N THR A 294 -17.58 5.26 10.97
CA THR A 294 -17.77 3.84 10.66
C THR A 294 -18.11 2.99 11.89
N ARG A 295 -17.86 3.48 13.11
CA ARG A 295 -17.99 2.73 14.36
C ARG A 295 -19.10 3.24 15.26
N ALA A 296 -20.22 2.51 15.28
CA ALA A 296 -21.38 2.84 16.13
C ALA A 296 -21.09 2.69 17.64
N ASP A 297 -20.21 1.77 18.01
CA ASP A 297 -19.72 1.60 19.38
C ASP A 297 -18.93 2.81 19.87
N LEU A 298 -18.07 3.38 19.02
CA LEU A 298 -17.36 4.63 19.30
C LEU A 298 -18.34 5.82 19.40
N GLN A 299 -19.30 5.95 18.47
CA GLN A 299 -20.33 7.01 18.53
C GLN A 299 -21.15 6.96 19.81
N SER A 300 -21.39 5.76 20.34
CA SER A 300 -22.13 5.56 21.59
C SER A 300 -21.27 5.83 22.84
N ALA A 301 -19.94 5.83 22.69
CA ALA A 301 -18.97 5.97 23.77
C ALA A 301 -18.18 7.30 23.74
N SER A 302 -18.70 8.32 23.04
CA SER A 302 -18.04 9.63 22.94
C SER A 302 -17.75 10.27 24.30
N ALA A 303 -18.62 10.02 25.30
CA ALA A 303 -18.43 10.53 26.66
C ALA A 303 -17.16 9.95 27.30
N GLN A 304 -16.94 8.65 27.19
CA GLN A 304 -15.76 7.96 27.72
C GLN A 304 -14.47 8.49 27.11
N ILE A 305 -14.46 8.73 25.78
CA ILE A 305 -13.30 9.31 25.10
C ILE A 305 -13.03 10.75 25.56
N LEU A 306 -14.08 11.54 25.75
CA LEU A 306 -13.94 12.90 26.28
C LEU A 306 -13.54 12.92 27.75
N ASP A 307 -13.99 11.95 28.56
CA ASP A 307 -13.60 11.83 29.96
C ASP A 307 -12.13 11.47 30.12
N PHE A 308 -11.58 10.65 29.21
CA PHE A 308 -10.14 10.43 29.09
C PHE A 308 -9.39 11.73 28.84
N ALA A 309 -9.84 12.54 27.87
CA ALA A 309 -9.24 13.86 27.63
C ALA A 309 -9.36 14.78 28.86
N ARG A 310 -10.55 14.88 29.46
CA ARG A 310 -10.78 15.71 30.67
C ARG A 310 -9.86 15.34 31.82
N SER A 311 -9.49 14.06 31.93
CA SER A 311 -8.64 13.52 33.00
C SER A 311 -7.14 13.62 32.71
N GLY A 312 -6.73 14.39 31.69
CA GLY A 312 -5.31 14.63 31.39
C GLY A 312 -4.75 13.82 30.22
N GLY A 313 -5.60 13.10 29.48
CA GLY A 313 -5.21 12.40 28.25
C GLY A 313 -5.22 13.31 27.02
N THR A 314 -4.55 12.86 25.96
CA THR A 314 -4.63 13.49 24.63
C THR A 314 -5.49 12.66 23.69
N VAL A 315 -6.49 13.25 23.05
CA VAL A 315 -7.33 12.59 22.04
C VAL A 315 -7.03 13.19 20.68
N ILE A 316 -6.68 12.36 19.70
CA ILE A 316 -6.40 12.76 18.32
C ILE A 316 -7.44 12.12 17.40
N VAL A 317 -8.18 12.96 16.66
CA VAL A 317 -9.18 12.52 15.69
C VAL A 317 -8.67 12.80 14.29
N GLN A 318 -8.39 11.73 13.54
CA GLN A 318 -7.88 11.84 12.18
C GLN A 318 -9.01 11.74 11.16
N TYR A 319 -8.93 12.59 10.13
CA TYR A 319 -9.54 12.43 8.81
C TYR A 319 -10.92 11.78 8.89
N ASN A 320 -11.92 12.56 9.31
CA ASN A 320 -13.29 12.08 9.42
C ASN A 320 -14.17 12.83 8.41
N ARG A 321 -15.05 12.10 7.71
CA ARG A 321 -15.93 12.69 6.69
C ARG A 321 -17.29 13.10 7.23
N GLY A 322 -17.67 12.63 8.41
CA GLY A 322 -18.95 12.92 9.05
C GLY A 322 -18.84 13.89 10.22
N THR A 323 -19.99 14.34 10.72
CA THR A 323 -20.06 15.08 11.99
C THR A 323 -19.41 14.27 13.10
N LEU A 324 -18.66 14.96 13.97
CA LEU A 324 -18.12 14.38 15.18
C LEU A 324 -19.16 14.32 16.31
N GLY A 325 -20.36 14.86 16.11
CA GLY A 325 -21.46 14.79 17.07
C GLY A 325 -21.02 15.14 18.50
N SER A 326 -21.34 14.26 19.44
CA SER A 326 -20.97 14.40 20.85
C SER A 326 -19.49 14.15 21.17
N LEU A 327 -18.66 13.72 20.21
CA LEU A 327 -17.22 13.54 20.42
C LEU A 327 -16.46 14.85 20.33
N ALA A 328 -16.94 15.83 19.56
CA ALA A 328 -16.32 17.14 19.56
C ALA A 328 -16.63 17.84 20.89
N PRO A 329 -15.61 18.26 21.67
CA PRO A 329 -15.84 18.91 22.96
C PRO A 329 -16.61 20.23 22.78
N TRP A 330 -16.30 20.98 21.72
CA TRP A 330 -16.92 22.24 21.31
C TRP A 330 -17.40 22.15 19.85
N GLU A 331 -18.27 23.08 19.41
CA GLU A 331 -18.80 23.09 18.05
C GLU A 331 -17.66 23.01 17.01
N LEU A 332 -17.79 22.05 16.11
CA LEU A 332 -16.78 21.73 15.10
C LEU A 332 -17.48 21.12 13.88
N THR A 333 -17.40 21.82 12.75
CA THR A 333 -18.05 21.40 11.51
C THR A 333 -17.05 20.74 10.58
N VAL A 334 -17.25 19.45 10.35
CA VAL A 334 -16.48 18.63 9.42
C VAL A 334 -17.45 17.83 8.55
N GLY A 335 -17.17 17.73 7.25
CA GLY A 335 -17.77 16.73 6.38
C GLY A 335 -18.01 17.19 4.95
N ARG A 336 -19.23 16.99 4.44
CA ARG A 336 -19.54 17.33 3.04
C ARG A 336 -19.39 18.84 2.82
N GLY A 337 -18.51 19.22 1.89
CA GLY A 337 -18.20 20.62 1.61
C GLY A 337 -17.04 21.18 2.44
N SER A 338 -16.44 20.37 3.32
CA SER A 338 -15.21 20.75 4.02
C SER A 338 -14.11 21.16 3.03
N PRO A 339 -13.31 22.19 3.36
CA PRO A 339 -12.12 22.53 2.59
C PRO A 339 -11.14 21.35 2.50
N ARG A 340 -10.28 21.43 1.49
CA ARG A 340 -9.22 20.47 1.19
C ARG A 340 -8.05 21.16 0.52
N VAL A 341 -6.91 20.50 0.52
CA VAL A 341 -5.74 20.87 -0.27
C VAL A 341 -5.22 19.61 -0.93
N SER A 342 -5.45 19.54 -2.24
CA SER A 342 -5.19 18.35 -3.06
C SER A 342 -3.81 18.38 -3.71
N ASP A 343 -3.19 19.55 -3.82
CA ASP A 343 -1.82 19.70 -4.30
C ASP A 343 -0.84 19.25 -3.21
N GLU A 344 -0.16 18.12 -3.43
CA GLU A 344 0.85 17.55 -2.54
C GLU A 344 2.06 18.49 -2.29
N THR A 345 2.28 19.45 -3.20
CA THR A 345 3.35 20.44 -3.12
C THR A 345 2.92 21.78 -2.53
N ALA A 346 1.63 21.95 -2.20
CA ALA A 346 1.11 23.18 -1.62
C ALA A 346 1.94 23.60 -0.38
N PRO A 347 2.35 24.88 -0.27
CA PRO A 347 3.06 25.37 0.89
C PRO A 347 2.24 25.21 2.17
N VAL A 348 2.92 24.83 3.25
CA VAL A 348 2.33 24.72 4.58
C VAL A 348 2.90 25.83 5.44
N ARG A 349 2.04 26.70 5.97
CA ARG A 349 2.47 27.78 6.86
C ARG A 349 2.06 27.45 8.29
N ILE A 350 3.05 27.31 9.16
CA ILE A 350 2.86 27.24 10.61
C ILE A 350 2.47 28.63 11.11
N ILE A 351 1.31 28.73 11.75
CA ILE A 351 0.82 30.02 12.30
C ILE A 351 1.04 30.15 13.79
N GLU A 352 1.28 29.03 14.48
CA GLU A 352 1.58 28.99 15.92
C GLU A 352 2.94 28.31 16.16
N PRO A 353 4.06 28.94 15.76
CA PRO A 353 5.38 28.28 15.73
C PRO A 353 5.90 27.85 17.11
N ASP A 354 5.39 28.46 18.19
CA ASP A 354 5.76 28.12 19.56
C ASP A 354 4.84 27.05 20.19
N ALA A 355 3.83 26.57 19.45
CA ALA A 355 2.95 25.53 19.92
C ALA A 355 3.75 24.23 20.18
N PRO A 356 3.47 23.47 21.26
CA PRO A 356 4.12 22.20 21.54
C PRO A 356 4.05 21.19 20.39
N VAL A 357 2.98 21.22 19.60
CA VAL A 357 2.81 20.40 18.39
C VAL A 357 3.95 20.58 17.37
N PHE A 358 4.62 21.73 17.34
CA PHE A 358 5.74 22.00 16.42
C PHE A 358 7.10 22.08 17.10
N THR A 359 7.15 22.06 18.43
CA THR A 359 8.39 22.32 19.18
C THR A 359 8.88 21.14 20.01
N SER A 360 8.05 20.13 20.28
CA SER A 360 8.42 18.98 21.12
C SER A 360 7.69 17.68 20.75
N PRO A 361 8.40 16.52 20.80
CA PRO A 361 9.84 16.39 21.02
C PRO A 361 10.66 16.79 19.77
N ASN A 362 10.04 16.79 18.59
CA ASN A 362 10.70 17.18 17.35
C ASN A 362 10.43 18.67 17.06
N ARG A 363 11.46 19.41 16.63
CA ARG A 363 11.25 20.74 16.05
C ARG A 363 10.79 20.59 14.61
N ILE A 364 9.58 21.04 14.31
CA ILE A 364 8.94 20.96 12.99
C ILE A 364 9.16 22.27 12.24
N GLY A 365 9.49 22.18 10.96
CA GLY A 365 9.59 23.32 10.05
C GLY A 365 9.20 22.95 8.62
N ASP A 366 9.48 23.86 7.68
CA ASP A 366 9.07 23.73 6.27
C ASP A 366 9.53 22.40 5.63
N ALA A 367 10.72 21.93 6.00
CA ALA A 367 11.28 20.68 5.49
C ALA A 367 10.44 19.44 5.85
N ASP A 368 9.70 19.45 6.96
CA ASP A 368 8.81 18.35 7.36
C ASP A 368 7.57 18.24 6.45
N PHE A 369 7.33 19.24 5.60
CA PHE A 369 6.28 19.23 4.59
C PHE A 369 6.80 18.93 3.18
N HIS A 370 8.08 18.60 3.00
CA HIS A 370 8.60 18.17 1.70
C HIS A 370 8.35 16.68 1.45
N GLY A 371 8.18 16.31 0.17
CA GLY A 371 8.02 14.92 -0.25
C GLY A 371 6.70 14.27 0.15
N TRP A 372 5.71 15.05 0.58
CA TRP A 372 4.35 14.52 0.78
C TRP A 372 3.77 14.10 -0.57
N VAL A 373 2.98 13.03 -0.53
CA VAL A 373 2.41 12.41 -1.73
C VAL A 373 0.89 12.51 -1.76
N GLN A 374 0.36 12.52 -2.97
CA GLN A 374 -1.03 12.56 -3.36
C GLN A 374 -1.78 13.86 -2.99
N GLU A 375 -1.84 14.21 -1.71
CA GLU A 375 -2.57 15.39 -1.20
C GLU A 375 -2.06 15.80 0.20
N ARG A 376 -2.23 17.08 0.58
CA ARG A 376 -1.95 17.52 1.95
C ARG A 376 -2.99 17.03 2.94
N GLY A 377 -4.25 17.13 2.56
CA GLY A 377 -5.34 16.69 3.41
C GLY A 377 -6.71 17.06 2.88
N LEU A 378 -7.69 16.27 3.30
CA LEU A 378 -9.10 16.50 3.02
C LEU A 378 -9.86 16.69 4.33
N TYR A 379 -11.10 17.14 4.22
CA TYR A 379 -11.99 17.27 5.37
C TYR A 379 -11.45 18.24 6.42
N PHE A 380 -10.83 19.36 6.00
CA PHE A 380 -10.50 20.41 6.96
C PHE A 380 -11.79 20.89 7.63
N ALA A 381 -11.71 21.22 8.91
CA ALA A 381 -12.83 21.84 9.59
C ALA A 381 -13.21 23.12 8.84
N SER A 382 -14.49 23.27 8.51
CA SER A 382 -14.97 24.46 7.79
C SER A 382 -15.35 25.60 8.74
N ASP A 383 -15.71 25.24 9.98
CA ASP A 383 -16.14 26.14 11.03
C ASP A 383 -15.89 25.48 12.40
N TRP A 384 -15.55 26.27 13.41
CA TRP A 384 -15.25 25.79 14.75
C TRP A 384 -15.38 26.90 15.79
N ASP A 385 -15.61 26.51 17.03
CA ASP A 385 -15.63 27.40 18.19
C ASP A 385 -14.26 28.04 18.47
N ASP A 386 -14.23 29.31 18.91
CA ASP A 386 -13.01 30.08 19.19
C ASP A 386 -12.06 29.43 20.22
N ARG A 387 -12.54 28.43 20.98
CA ARG A 387 -11.70 27.63 21.88
C ARG A 387 -10.73 26.69 21.16
N TYR A 388 -10.90 26.46 19.87
CA TYR A 388 -9.91 25.73 19.06
C TYR A 388 -8.84 26.69 18.54
N THR A 389 -7.59 26.34 18.80
CA THR A 389 -6.42 26.98 18.19
C THR A 389 -6.14 26.33 16.84
N PRO A 390 -6.28 27.04 15.70
CA PRO A 390 -5.83 26.55 14.42
C PRO A 390 -4.31 26.65 14.32
N LEU A 391 -3.67 25.61 13.78
CA LEU A 391 -2.21 25.50 13.84
C LEU A 391 -1.50 25.70 12.49
N LEU A 392 -2.20 25.47 11.38
CA LEU A 392 -1.65 25.52 10.03
C LEU A 392 -2.56 26.29 9.08
N VAL A 393 -1.93 26.93 8.09
CA VAL A 393 -2.59 27.48 6.91
C VAL A 393 -2.05 26.79 5.66
N LEU A 394 -2.93 26.31 4.79
CA LEU A 394 -2.62 25.67 3.52
C LEU A 394 -3.64 26.08 2.45
N ASN A 395 -3.28 26.08 1.17
CA ASN A 395 -4.23 26.23 0.06
C ASN A 395 -3.68 25.63 -1.23
N ASP A 396 -4.58 25.18 -2.09
CA ASP A 396 -4.22 24.85 -3.47
C ASP A 396 -3.86 26.14 -4.24
N PRO A 397 -3.06 26.07 -5.31
CA PRO A 397 -2.67 27.23 -6.10
C PRO A 397 -3.88 28.04 -6.61
N GLY A 398 -3.93 29.32 -6.27
CA GLY A 398 -5.02 30.22 -6.67
C GLY A 398 -6.28 30.13 -5.81
N GLU A 399 -6.32 29.28 -4.79
CA GLU A 399 -7.39 29.21 -3.80
C GLU A 399 -7.12 30.07 -2.57
N GLU A 400 -8.18 30.41 -1.84
CA GLU A 400 -8.09 31.13 -0.56
C GLU A 400 -7.36 30.29 0.51
N PRO A 401 -6.53 30.93 1.37
CA PRO A 401 -5.91 30.27 2.51
C PRO A 401 -6.92 29.52 3.39
N ARG A 402 -6.65 28.24 3.66
CA ARG A 402 -7.49 27.38 4.52
C ARG A 402 -6.82 27.11 5.85
N LEU A 403 -7.61 27.29 6.91
CA LEU A 403 -7.33 26.82 8.26
C LEU A 403 -8.07 25.48 8.49
N GLY A 404 -8.04 24.94 9.72
CA GLY A 404 -8.86 23.78 10.08
C GLY A 404 -8.27 22.41 9.72
N SER A 405 -7.04 22.36 9.21
CA SER A 405 -6.31 21.12 8.91
C SER A 405 -5.71 20.47 10.15
N ILE A 406 -5.32 21.27 11.14
CA ILE A 406 -5.07 20.86 12.52
C ILE A 406 -5.69 21.91 13.44
N LEU A 407 -6.58 21.46 14.31
CA LEU A 407 -7.18 22.24 15.39
C LEU A 407 -6.89 21.54 16.72
N ALA A 408 -6.49 22.30 17.73
CA ALA A 408 -6.28 21.78 19.08
C ALA A 408 -7.00 22.64 20.11
N THR A 409 -7.55 22.01 21.16
CA THR A 409 -8.20 22.70 22.26
C THR A 409 -7.93 21.99 23.58
N GLN A 410 -7.87 22.76 24.67
CA GLN A 410 -7.79 22.20 26.01
C GLN A 410 -9.18 21.71 26.45
N VAL A 411 -9.23 20.51 27.03
CA VAL A 411 -10.46 19.90 27.56
C VAL A 411 -10.15 19.37 28.95
N GLY A 412 -10.62 20.05 30.00
CA GLY A 412 -10.22 19.76 31.37
C GLY A 412 -8.70 19.85 31.52
N ASP A 413 -8.09 18.78 32.02
CA ASP A 413 -6.64 18.68 32.19
C ASP A 413 -5.90 18.15 30.94
N GLY A 414 -6.63 17.75 29.89
CA GLY A 414 -6.06 17.18 28.67
C GLY A 414 -6.26 18.01 27.41
N VAL A 415 -6.01 17.38 26.25
CA VAL A 415 -6.06 18.05 24.94
C VAL A 415 -6.86 17.21 23.95
N PHE A 416 -7.69 17.90 23.17
CA PHE A 416 -8.36 17.32 22.01
C PHE A 416 -7.79 17.93 20.73
N VAL A 417 -7.39 17.07 19.79
CA VAL A 417 -6.84 17.46 18.49
C VAL A 417 -7.70 16.87 17.38
N TYR A 418 -8.14 17.73 16.46
CA TYR A 418 -8.67 17.31 15.17
C TYR A 418 -7.61 17.52 14.09
N THR A 419 -7.42 16.55 13.20
CA THR A 419 -6.58 16.74 12.01
C THR A 419 -7.21 16.16 10.75
N GLY A 420 -7.26 16.96 9.69
CA GLY A 420 -7.62 16.55 8.33
C GLY A 420 -6.42 16.29 7.42
N LEU A 421 -5.19 16.34 7.94
CA LEU A 421 -4.01 15.98 7.14
C LEU A 421 -4.04 14.50 6.78
N SER A 422 -3.63 14.17 5.55
CA SER A 422 -3.70 12.81 5.01
C SER A 422 -2.51 11.94 5.46
N PHE A 423 -2.26 11.85 6.77
CA PHE A 423 -1.14 11.07 7.35
C PHE A 423 -1.08 9.62 6.84
N PHE A 424 -2.24 8.98 6.66
CA PHE A 424 -2.33 7.60 6.15
C PHE A 424 -1.73 7.41 4.74
N ARG A 425 -1.74 8.46 3.90
CA ARG A 425 -1.05 8.45 2.59
C ARG A 425 0.46 8.56 2.78
N GLN A 426 0.87 9.43 3.71
CA GLN A 426 2.26 9.74 3.98
C GLN A 426 2.99 8.58 4.66
N TRP A 427 2.32 7.84 5.54
CA TRP A 427 2.88 6.63 6.13
C TRP A 427 3.09 5.51 5.12
N ALA A 428 2.14 5.34 4.19
CA ALA A 428 2.24 4.34 3.12
C ALA A 428 3.45 4.57 2.19
N ASP A 429 3.88 5.83 2.03
CA ASP A 429 5.09 6.19 1.27
C ASP A 429 6.30 6.53 2.16
N GLN A 430 6.17 6.31 3.47
CA GLN A 430 7.23 6.50 4.47
C GLN A 430 7.80 7.93 4.55
N VAL A 431 6.97 8.95 4.36
CA VAL A 431 7.38 10.37 4.31
C VAL A 431 7.87 10.87 5.67
N PRO A 432 9.17 11.22 5.84
CA PRO A 432 9.79 11.48 7.15
C PRO A 432 9.09 12.53 8.01
N GLY A 433 8.69 13.66 7.41
CA GLY A 433 8.09 14.76 8.15
C GLY A 433 6.69 14.46 8.68
N ALA A 434 5.95 13.54 8.05
CA ALA A 434 4.68 13.06 8.56
C ALA A 434 4.87 12.25 9.85
N TYR A 435 5.91 11.42 9.93
CA TYR A 435 6.28 10.72 11.18
C TYR A 435 6.69 11.70 12.27
N ARG A 436 7.56 12.68 11.97
CA ARG A 436 7.99 13.69 12.96
C ARG A 436 6.82 14.51 13.52
N LEU A 437 5.94 15.01 12.66
CA LEU A 437 4.77 15.76 13.11
C LEU A 437 3.81 14.89 13.92
N PHE A 438 3.54 13.66 13.46
CA PHE A 438 2.63 12.78 14.20
C PHE A 438 3.22 12.31 15.54
N ALA A 439 4.54 12.11 15.61
CA ALA A 439 5.26 11.84 16.86
C ALA A 439 5.05 12.96 17.89
N ASN A 440 5.05 14.24 17.46
CA ASN A 440 4.69 15.36 18.32
C ASN A 440 3.24 15.32 18.79
N LEU A 441 2.30 15.00 17.89
CA LEU A 441 0.89 14.90 18.24
C LEU A 441 0.67 13.82 19.31
N ILE A 442 1.21 12.61 19.12
CA ILE A 442 1.06 11.53 20.12
C ILE A 442 1.81 11.80 21.43
N SER A 443 2.85 12.64 21.37
CA SER A 443 3.67 13.06 22.51
C SER A 443 3.21 14.36 23.17
N LEU A 444 2.08 14.91 22.72
CA LEU A 444 1.59 16.21 23.16
C LEU A 444 1.26 16.17 24.65
N ASP A 445 2.01 16.93 25.44
CA ASP A 445 1.79 17.07 26.89
C ASP A 445 0.76 18.18 27.15
N PRO A 446 -0.40 17.85 27.74
CA PRO A 446 -1.42 18.84 28.08
C PRO A 446 -0.92 20.00 28.95
N LYS A 447 0.09 19.77 29.81
CA LYS A 447 0.68 20.84 30.63
C LYS A 447 1.53 21.80 29.83
N GLU A 448 2.18 21.33 28.77
CA GLU A 448 2.90 22.20 27.82
C GLU A 448 1.90 22.98 26.98
N TRP A 449 0.82 22.33 26.53
CA TRP A 449 -0.25 22.97 25.79
C TRP A 449 -0.92 24.10 26.59
N GLY A 450 -1.32 23.84 27.84
CA GLY A 450 -1.90 24.87 28.72
C GLY A 450 -0.95 26.04 28.99
N ARG A 451 0.36 25.78 29.10
CA ARG A 451 1.38 26.84 29.22
C ARG A 451 1.53 27.67 27.95
N PHE A 452 1.37 27.07 26.79
CA PHE A 452 1.34 27.77 25.50
C PHE A 452 0.12 28.69 25.41
N LEU A 453 -1.08 28.18 25.72
CA LEU A 453 -2.30 28.98 25.72
C LEU A 453 -2.23 30.16 26.69
N ALA A 454 -1.63 29.98 27.88
CA ALA A 454 -1.49 31.05 28.87
C ALA A 454 -0.52 32.18 28.47
N ARG A 455 0.22 32.03 27.35
CA ARG A 455 1.15 33.04 26.81
C ARG A 455 0.57 33.84 25.65
N GLN A 456 -0.52 33.37 25.06
CA GLN A 456 -1.29 34.11 24.06
C GLN A 456 -2.15 35.16 24.77
#